data_AF-A0AAV8DNB6-F1
#
_entry.id   AF-A0AAV8DNB6-F1
#
_cell.length_a   1.000
_cell.length_b   1.000
_cell.length_c   1.000
_cell.angle_alpha   90.00
_cell.angle_beta   90.00
_cell.angle_gamma   90.00
#
_symmetry.space_group_name_H-M   'P 1'
#
loop_
_entity.id
_entity.type
_entity.pdbx_description
1 polymer ?
#
loop_
_entity_poly.entity_id
_entity_poly.type
_entity_poly.pdbx_seq_one_letter_code
_entity_poly.pdbx_strand_id
1 'polypeptide(L)'
;MEQQQPLLSGNDSRGESWRSYEYLGRSTSLHVPTGEELVSGEEVRLASNFSDSDRFSCYPPSIHGALVSSPDPPPLFPNPPSHGGYGYQGGYNDYQSGYPPRPIGSGALDEVEIRQLLISHVGHRCCWGSGPARRWKITSVEDCNVYVGTLETFFEERDTVIEKKPYLGGKIDGADKGQQVGIWDLDLRAYFPELFIPDKEVRINIPHSEAVHKCPDCKSRGETACASCNGKEKQMIQCPACYGRGLIAHRDGSDTICKNCSGNGNLPCTICNSKGTVKCKTCEGHGSLLTSSIAVVKWKTLSTKKVSATSGAASVPDEVFHQARGVQLCNMQAYQCTPAFFADSYHLNNFSSQVIASRAPVPSSARVITERHIISVLPVTRVTMVHRKRSFSFYIVGYSREIFIRDYPSRFCWGLCCCFEWLGM
;
A
#
# COMPACT_ATOMS: atom_id res chain seq x y z
N MET A 1 -53.53 -66.65 37.73
CA MET A 1 -53.75 -65.28 37.20
C MET A 1 -52.73 -65.04 36.11
N GLU A 2 -52.81 -65.64 34.90
CA GLU A 2 -53.99 -65.84 34.02
C GLU A 2 -54.59 -64.50 33.56
N GLN A 3 -54.84 -64.20 32.27
CA GLN A 3 -54.86 -65.04 31.03
C GLN A 3 -54.22 -64.34 29.79
N GLN A 4 -54.13 -65.07 28.67
CA GLN A 4 -53.59 -64.65 27.37
C GLN A 4 -54.69 -64.34 26.34
N GLN A 5 -54.48 -63.32 25.46
CA GLN A 5 -54.94 -63.26 24.04
C GLN A 5 -56.48 -63.37 23.76
N PRO A 6 -57.02 -63.37 22.50
CA PRO A 6 -56.42 -63.25 21.14
C PRO A 6 -57.11 -62.33 20.08
N LEU A 7 -56.37 -62.02 18.99
CA LEU A 7 -56.69 -62.07 17.53
C LEU A 7 -57.92 -61.40 16.81
N LEU A 8 -57.64 -61.03 15.52
CA LEU A 8 -58.55 -60.81 14.34
C LEU A 8 -59.49 -59.57 14.40
N SER A 9 -60.05 -58.96 13.33
CA SER A 9 -59.84 -58.82 11.86
C SER A 9 -60.89 -57.80 11.33
N GLY A 10 -60.86 -57.13 10.16
CA GLY A 10 -59.97 -57.08 8.98
C GLY A 10 -60.68 -56.35 7.80
N ASN A 11 -59.97 -56.02 6.70
CA ASN A 11 -60.48 -55.32 5.46
C ASN A 11 -61.04 -53.88 5.65
N ASP A 12 -61.19 -53.02 4.62
CA ASP A 12 -60.96 -53.17 3.17
C ASP A 12 -60.36 -51.89 2.51
N SER A 13 -60.33 -51.87 1.19
CA SER A 13 -59.51 -51.05 0.29
C SER A 13 -60.30 -49.98 -0.50
N ARG A 14 -59.55 -49.10 -1.19
CA ARG A 14 -59.99 -47.99 -2.09
C ARG A 14 -60.59 -46.77 -1.35
N GLY A 15 -60.24 -45.51 -1.66
CA GLY A 15 -59.28 -44.97 -2.62
C GLY A 15 -59.96 -43.97 -3.57
N GLU A 16 -59.55 -42.70 -3.52
CA GLU A 16 -59.78 -41.76 -4.63
C GLU A 16 -58.85 -40.52 -4.52
N SER A 17 -58.66 -39.84 -5.65
CA SER A 17 -57.65 -38.79 -5.84
C SER A 17 -58.32 -37.45 -6.05
N TRP A 18 -58.05 -36.47 -5.18
CA TRP A 18 -58.26 -35.05 -5.51
C TRP A 18 -57.09 -34.19 -5.05
N ARG A 19 -56.60 -33.34 -5.96
CA ARG A 19 -55.64 -32.28 -5.67
C ARG A 19 -56.39 -31.06 -5.15
N SER A 20 -55.95 -30.49 -4.04
CA SER A 20 -56.24 -29.10 -3.68
C SER A 20 -54.93 -28.39 -3.33
N TYR A 21 -54.76 -27.19 -3.86
CA TYR A 21 -53.76 -26.24 -3.39
C TYR A 21 -54.34 -25.54 -2.16
N GLU A 22 -53.70 -25.66 -1.01
CA GLU A 22 -53.91 -24.72 0.09
C GLU A 22 -52.58 -24.21 0.64
N TYR A 23 -52.56 -22.90 0.88
CA TYR A 23 -51.55 -22.17 1.63
C TYR A 23 -51.63 -22.53 3.13
N LEU A 24 -50.78 -21.91 3.95
CA LEU A 24 -50.58 -22.09 5.41
C LEU A 24 -49.53 -23.19 5.73
N GLY A 25 -48.60 -22.97 6.67
CA GLY A 25 -48.33 -21.76 7.45
C GLY A 25 -46.96 -21.81 8.12
N ARG A 26 -46.52 -20.67 8.70
CA ARG A 26 -45.27 -20.59 9.47
C ARG A 26 -45.27 -21.60 10.62
N SER A 27 -44.26 -22.47 10.68
CA SER A 27 -43.86 -23.13 11.93
C SER A 27 -42.74 -22.32 12.58
N THR A 28 -43.06 -21.67 13.69
CA THR A 28 -42.08 -21.00 14.57
C THR A 28 -41.18 -22.04 15.23
N SER A 29 -39.90 -22.05 14.88
CA SER A 29 -38.88 -22.74 15.68
C SER A 29 -38.26 -21.76 16.67
N LEU A 30 -38.15 -22.19 17.93
CA LEU A 30 -37.66 -21.38 19.04
C LEU A 30 -36.18 -21.01 18.83
N HIS A 31 -35.87 -19.71 18.81
CA HIS A 31 -34.49 -19.23 18.90
C HIS A 31 -34.05 -19.16 20.36
N VAL A 32 -32.97 -19.88 20.68
CA VAL A 32 -32.14 -19.59 21.86
C VAL A 32 -31.31 -18.35 21.53
N PRO A 33 -31.34 -17.26 22.31
CA PRO A 33 -30.58 -16.07 22.01
C PRO A 33 -29.10 -16.30 22.30
N THR A 34 -28.28 -16.30 21.25
CA THR A 34 -26.83 -16.08 21.37
C THR A 34 -26.59 -14.64 20.95
N GLY A 35 -26.17 -13.79 21.87
CA GLY A 35 -26.19 -12.33 21.69
C GLY A 35 -25.08 -11.79 20.80
N GLU A 36 -25.32 -11.78 19.48
CA GLU A 36 -24.61 -10.93 18.52
C GLU A 36 -25.65 -10.26 17.61
N GLU A 37 -26.00 -9.01 17.92
CA GLU A 37 -26.97 -8.23 17.15
C GLU A 37 -26.30 -7.68 15.88
N LEU A 38 -26.58 -8.34 14.74
CA LEU A 38 -26.07 -7.94 13.44
C LEU A 38 -26.85 -6.73 12.92
N VAL A 39 -26.19 -5.56 12.88
CA VAL A 39 -26.74 -4.33 12.28
C VAL A 39 -27.12 -4.58 10.83
N SER A 40 -28.37 -4.26 10.48
CA SER A 40 -28.88 -4.44 9.12
C SER A 40 -28.29 -3.41 8.16
N GLY A 41 -27.92 -3.83 6.95
CA GLY A 41 -27.26 -2.98 5.95
C GLY A 41 -28.08 -1.78 5.44
N GLU A 42 -29.36 -1.66 5.82
CA GLU A 42 -30.20 -0.52 5.47
C GLU A 42 -30.02 0.69 6.41
N GLU A 43 -29.64 0.49 7.68
CA GLU A 43 -29.43 1.59 8.64
C GLU A 43 -28.15 2.39 8.36
N VAL A 44 -27.16 1.75 7.72
CA VAL A 44 -25.85 2.35 7.37
C VAL A 44 -25.98 3.48 6.32
N ARG A 45 -27.06 3.51 5.52
CA ARG A 45 -27.23 4.48 4.42
C ARG A 45 -27.57 5.91 4.86
N LEU A 46 -27.89 6.15 6.13
CA LEU A 46 -28.28 7.47 6.64
C LEU A 46 -27.09 8.33 7.14
N ALA A 47 -25.90 7.75 7.27
CA ALA A 47 -24.71 8.46 7.77
C ALA A 47 -23.90 9.22 6.70
N SER A 48 -24.12 8.94 5.41
CA SER A 48 -23.31 9.49 4.31
C SER A 48 -23.91 10.78 3.71
N ASN A 49 -23.79 11.90 4.42
CA ASN A 49 -24.19 13.22 3.89
C ASN A 49 -23.49 14.42 4.58
N PHE A 50 -22.16 14.41 4.70
CA PHE A 50 -21.39 15.63 5.01
C PHE A 50 -20.05 15.70 4.25
N SER A 51 -20.08 16.47 3.17
CA SER A 51 -18.97 17.17 2.49
C SER A 51 -19.60 18.44 1.91
N ASP A 52 -18.98 19.62 1.84
CA ASP A 52 -17.56 19.97 1.80
C ASP A 52 -17.35 21.46 2.21
N SER A 53 -16.14 22.01 2.01
CA SER A 53 -15.65 23.39 2.29
C SER A 53 -15.07 23.64 3.70
N ASP A 54 -13.97 24.41 3.89
CA ASP A 54 -13.25 25.31 2.96
C ASP A 54 -11.71 25.27 3.14
N ARG A 55 -10.96 26.00 2.28
CA ARG A 55 -9.50 25.93 2.07
C ARG A 55 -8.61 26.72 3.07
N PHE A 56 -7.31 26.42 2.98
CA PHE A 56 -6.13 27.18 3.47
C PHE A 56 -5.65 27.01 4.94
N SER A 57 -5.22 25.79 5.30
CA SER A 57 -3.85 25.56 5.82
C SER A 57 -3.54 24.07 5.87
N CYS A 58 -2.59 23.59 5.05
CA CYS A 58 -2.15 22.18 5.10
C CYS A 58 -1.18 21.88 6.26
N TYR A 59 -0.88 22.86 7.12
CA TYR A 59 -0.08 22.69 8.32
C TYR A 59 -0.92 22.98 9.57
N PRO A 60 -0.92 22.10 10.58
CA PRO A 60 -1.43 22.47 11.90
C PRO A 60 -0.57 23.61 12.48
N PRO A 61 -1.16 24.70 13.00
CA PRO A 61 -0.40 25.89 13.45
C PRO A 61 0.63 25.61 14.57
N SER A 62 0.48 24.51 15.29
CA SER A 62 1.26 24.14 16.48
C SER A 62 2.73 23.76 16.23
N ILE A 63 3.21 23.76 14.97
CA ILE A 63 4.58 23.35 14.62
C ILE A 63 5.53 24.54 14.40
N HIS A 64 5.02 25.78 14.24
CA HIS A 64 5.81 27.00 14.01
C HIS A 64 5.66 28.02 15.16
N GLY A 65 6.01 27.59 16.38
CA GLY A 65 6.04 28.46 17.57
C GLY A 65 7.29 29.35 17.66
N ALA A 66 7.56 30.20 16.66
CA ALA A 66 8.60 31.22 16.73
C ALA A 66 8.33 32.44 15.80
N LEU A 67 7.80 33.51 16.39
CA LEU A 67 7.90 34.92 15.96
C LEU A 67 7.56 35.27 14.49
N VAL A 68 6.27 35.43 14.19
CA VAL A 68 5.80 36.53 13.33
C VAL A 68 4.57 37.17 14.00
N SER A 69 4.57 38.50 14.09
CA SER A 69 3.50 39.29 14.72
C SER A 69 2.17 39.19 13.99
N SER A 70 1.06 39.36 14.71
CA SER A 70 -0.30 39.42 14.18
C SER A 70 -0.44 40.44 13.03
N PRO A 71 -1.08 40.07 11.91
CA PRO A 71 -1.70 41.03 11.00
C PRO A 71 -3.03 41.53 11.59
N ASP A 72 -3.30 42.82 11.46
CA ASP A 72 -4.57 43.43 11.85
C ASP A 72 -5.77 42.89 11.04
N PRO A 73 -7.00 42.92 11.60
CA PRO A 73 -8.19 42.44 10.90
C PRO A 73 -8.54 43.30 9.67
N PRO A 74 -8.99 42.70 8.55
CA PRO A 74 -9.37 43.45 7.36
C PRO A 74 -10.65 44.28 7.60
N PRO A 75 -10.79 45.44 6.93
CA PRO A 75 -11.90 46.37 7.17
C PRO A 75 -13.24 45.84 6.66
N LEU A 76 -14.29 46.07 7.46
CA LEU A 76 -15.68 45.83 7.10
C LEU A 76 -16.14 46.76 5.98
N PHE A 77 -16.74 46.21 4.93
CA PHE A 77 -17.50 46.95 3.91
C PHE A 77 -18.91 46.36 3.72
N PRO A 78 -19.91 47.16 3.27
CA PRO A 78 -21.30 46.97 3.69
C PRO A 78 -22.18 46.26 2.65
N ASN A 79 -23.22 45.57 3.14
CA ASN A 79 -24.36 45.12 2.33
C ASN A 79 -25.13 46.31 1.72
N PRO A 80 -25.61 46.19 0.48
CA PRO A 80 -27.07 46.28 0.23
C PRO A 80 -27.53 45.45 -1.00
N PRO A 81 -28.83 45.46 -1.37
CA PRO A 81 -30.02 45.19 -0.54
C PRO A 81 -30.94 44.11 -1.16
N SER A 82 -31.95 43.68 -0.40
CA SER A 82 -32.94 42.67 -0.79
C SER A 82 -34.11 43.21 -1.63
N HIS A 83 -34.34 42.61 -2.79
CA HIS A 83 -35.60 42.55 -3.56
C HIS A 83 -35.57 41.24 -4.37
N GLY A 84 -36.65 40.54 -4.70
CA GLY A 84 -38.07 40.67 -4.40
C GLY A 84 -38.77 39.50 -5.11
N GLY A 85 -39.73 38.82 -4.48
CA GLY A 85 -40.24 37.54 -4.98
C GLY A 85 -41.14 37.65 -6.22
N TYR A 86 -41.00 36.70 -7.14
CA TYR A 86 -42.02 36.38 -8.15
C TYR A 86 -42.12 34.86 -8.29
N GLY A 87 -43.31 34.31 -8.06
CA GLY A 87 -43.64 32.93 -8.38
C GLY A 87 -44.30 32.84 -9.75
N TYR A 88 -44.12 31.70 -10.44
CA TYR A 88 -44.92 31.33 -11.60
C TYR A 88 -45.33 29.85 -11.53
N GLN A 89 -46.58 29.59 -11.92
CA GLN A 89 -47.21 28.28 -11.87
C GLN A 89 -46.91 27.45 -13.14
N GLY A 90 -46.80 26.13 -12.94
CA GLY A 90 -47.55 25.10 -13.67
C GLY A 90 -47.62 25.10 -15.20
N GLY A 91 -47.06 24.05 -15.82
CA GLY A 91 -47.35 23.63 -17.19
C GLY A 91 -47.10 22.13 -17.40
N TYR A 92 -48.18 21.35 -17.49
CA TYR A 92 -48.15 19.92 -17.82
C TYR A 92 -48.07 19.71 -19.35
N ASN A 93 -47.23 18.80 -19.85
CA ASN A 93 -47.69 17.48 -20.35
C ASN A 93 -46.61 16.56 -20.97
N ASP A 94 -46.96 15.27 -20.94
CA ASP A 94 -46.68 14.16 -21.88
C ASP A 94 -45.32 13.45 -22.02
N TYR A 95 -45.29 12.28 -21.38
CA TYR A 95 -44.78 10.96 -21.80
C TYR A 95 -43.53 10.84 -22.68
N GLN A 96 -42.48 10.27 -22.07
CA GLN A 96 -41.83 9.11 -22.68
C GLN A 96 -41.63 7.98 -21.66
N SER A 97 -41.90 6.76 -22.11
CA SER A 97 -42.12 5.54 -21.32
C SER A 97 -41.16 5.31 -20.16
N GLY A 98 -41.72 5.19 -18.94
CA GLY A 98 -40.94 4.90 -17.75
C GLY A 98 -40.59 3.42 -17.59
N TYR A 99 -39.32 3.16 -17.24
CA TYR A 99 -39.01 2.24 -16.16
C TYR A 99 -38.35 3.06 -15.07
N PRO A 100 -38.93 3.18 -13.86
CA PRO A 100 -38.15 3.72 -12.74
C PRO A 100 -36.97 2.79 -12.48
N PRO A 101 -35.78 3.30 -12.16
CA PRO A 101 -34.74 2.46 -11.56
C PRO A 101 -35.37 1.77 -10.34
N ARG A 102 -35.35 0.45 -10.30
CA ARG A 102 -35.86 -0.28 -9.13
C ARG A 102 -35.13 0.26 -7.89
N PRO A 103 -35.83 0.57 -6.78
CA PRO A 103 -35.13 0.81 -5.52
C PRO A 103 -34.25 -0.40 -5.24
N ILE A 104 -32.98 -0.14 -4.87
CA ILE A 104 -31.99 -1.18 -4.58
C ILE A 104 -32.35 -1.80 -3.23
N GLY A 105 -33.34 -2.68 -3.26
CA GLY A 105 -33.80 -3.44 -2.11
C GLY A 105 -32.80 -4.52 -1.71
N SER A 106 -32.73 -4.76 -0.40
CA SER A 106 -32.30 -6.02 0.24
C SER A 106 -31.14 -6.75 -0.45
N GLY A 107 -29.92 -6.51 0.03
CA GLY A 107 -28.66 -7.10 -0.49
C GLY A 107 -28.48 -8.61 -0.30
N ALA A 108 -29.56 -9.38 -0.18
CA ALA A 108 -29.54 -10.83 -0.15
C ALA A 108 -29.37 -11.37 -1.57
N LEU A 109 -28.29 -12.12 -1.80
CA LEU A 109 -28.03 -12.79 -3.08
C LEU A 109 -29.00 -13.96 -3.26
N ASP A 110 -29.60 -14.12 -4.44
CA ASP A 110 -30.50 -15.23 -4.72
C ASP A 110 -29.75 -16.53 -5.10
N GLU A 111 -30.45 -17.68 -5.09
CA GLU A 111 -29.82 -18.99 -5.37
C GLU A 111 -29.26 -19.09 -6.81
N VAL A 112 -29.78 -18.30 -7.74
CA VAL A 112 -29.35 -18.27 -9.14
C VAL A 112 -28.03 -17.49 -9.25
N GLU A 113 -27.97 -16.30 -8.66
CA GLU A 113 -26.81 -15.42 -8.60
C GLU A 113 -25.64 -16.10 -7.85
N ILE A 114 -25.90 -16.66 -6.67
CA ILE A 114 -24.92 -17.44 -5.90
C ILE A 114 -24.34 -18.58 -6.75
N ARG A 115 -25.20 -19.33 -7.45
CA ARG A 115 -24.77 -20.44 -8.30
C ARG A 115 -23.99 -19.95 -9.53
N GLN A 116 -24.36 -18.83 -10.13
CA GLN A 116 -23.63 -18.23 -11.26
C GLN A 116 -22.22 -17.78 -10.85
N LEU A 117 -22.08 -17.08 -9.72
CA LEU A 117 -20.79 -16.67 -9.17
C LEU A 117 -19.87 -17.87 -8.93
N LEU A 118 -20.39 -18.93 -8.29
CA LEU A 118 -19.64 -20.15 -8.06
C LEU A 118 -19.25 -20.88 -9.36
N ILE A 119 -20.18 -21.00 -10.32
CA ILE A 119 -19.88 -21.61 -11.63
C ILE A 119 -18.79 -20.83 -12.36
N SER A 120 -18.86 -19.49 -12.33
CA SER A 120 -17.85 -18.62 -12.93
C SER A 120 -16.48 -18.84 -12.30
N HIS A 121 -16.37 -18.76 -10.96
CA HIS A 121 -15.09 -18.99 -10.27
C HIS A 121 -14.51 -20.37 -10.55
N VAL A 122 -15.33 -21.42 -10.46
CA VAL A 122 -14.91 -22.82 -10.72
C VAL A 122 -14.47 -23.00 -12.18
N GLY A 123 -15.13 -22.33 -13.13
CA GLY A 123 -14.76 -22.38 -14.56
C GLY A 123 -13.35 -21.88 -14.87
N HIS A 124 -12.81 -20.98 -14.05
CA HIS A 124 -11.44 -20.47 -14.18
C HIS A 124 -10.37 -21.36 -13.51
N ARG A 125 -10.73 -22.52 -12.93
CA ARG A 125 -9.81 -23.44 -12.25
C ARG A 125 -9.73 -24.79 -12.98
N CYS A 126 -8.66 -25.01 -13.77
CA CYS A 126 -8.49 -26.16 -14.66
C CYS A 126 -8.79 -27.53 -14.03
N CYS A 127 -8.45 -27.72 -12.75
CA CYS A 127 -8.55 -29.00 -12.05
C CYS A 127 -9.77 -29.10 -11.12
N TRP A 128 -10.77 -28.23 -11.27
CA TRP A 128 -12.01 -28.27 -10.48
C TRP A 128 -13.21 -28.66 -11.36
N GLY A 129 -13.78 -29.84 -11.10
CA GLY A 129 -14.92 -30.33 -11.86
C GLY A 129 -16.20 -29.55 -11.55
N SER A 130 -16.94 -29.09 -12.56
CA SER A 130 -18.13 -28.22 -12.40
C SER A 130 -19.35 -28.88 -11.73
N GLY A 131 -19.28 -30.17 -11.40
CA GLY A 131 -20.38 -30.95 -10.84
C GLY A 131 -20.98 -30.39 -9.54
N PRO A 132 -20.17 -30.07 -8.51
CA PRO A 132 -20.67 -29.47 -7.28
C PRO A 132 -21.33 -28.12 -7.50
N ALA A 133 -20.67 -27.23 -8.25
CA ALA A 133 -21.21 -25.90 -8.55
C ALA A 133 -22.57 -25.95 -9.26
N ARG A 134 -22.71 -26.82 -10.26
CA ARG A 134 -23.93 -26.90 -11.07
C ARG A 134 -25.08 -27.68 -10.41
N ARG A 135 -24.79 -28.68 -9.57
CA ARG A 135 -25.81 -29.68 -9.17
C ARG A 135 -25.96 -29.94 -7.67
N TRP A 136 -25.06 -29.46 -6.80
CA TRP A 136 -25.29 -29.63 -5.37
C TRP A 136 -26.40 -28.67 -4.91
N LYS A 137 -27.15 -29.08 -3.87
CA LYS A 137 -28.22 -28.27 -3.32
C LYS A 137 -27.62 -27.25 -2.36
N ILE A 138 -28.01 -25.98 -2.46
CA ILE A 138 -27.72 -24.99 -1.44
C ILE A 138 -28.62 -25.28 -0.23
N THR A 139 -28.03 -25.46 0.95
CA THR A 139 -28.75 -25.82 2.17
C THR A 139 -28.69 -24.76 3.25
N SER A 140 -27.70 -23.86 3.19
CA SER A 140 -27.61 -22.68 4.05
C SER A 140 -26.96 -21.52 3.30
N VAL A 141 -27.44 -20.31 3.58
CA VAL A 141 -26.91 -19.03 3.12
C VAL A 141 -26.93 -18.13 4.35
N GLU A 142 -25.76 -17.69 4.81
CA GLU A 142 -25.59 -17.04 6.10
C GLU A 142 -24.77 -15.75 5.93
N ASP A 143 -25.32 -14.62 6.35
CA ASP A 143 -24.61 -13.35 6.32
C ASP A 143 -23.67 -13.24 7.54
N CYS A 144 -22.39 -13.28 7.25
CA CYS A 144 -21.27 -13.41 8.18
C CYS A 144 -20.40 -12.15 8.15
N ASN A 145 -21.02 -10.97 8.13
CA ASN A 145 -20.36 -9.66 7.93
C ASN A 145 -19.07 -9.52 8.75
N VAL A 146 -18.06 -8.91 8.11
CA VAL A 146 -16.71 -8.75 8.67
C VAL A 146 -16.37 -7.27 8.74
N TYR A 147 -15.78 -6.83 9.85
CA TYR A 147 -15.32 -5.46 10.02
C TYR A 147 -13.81 -5.39 9.81
N VAL A 148 -13.35 -4.43 9.01
CA VAL A 148 -11.93 -4.16 8.80
C VAL A 148 -11.63 -2.76 9.31
N GLY A 149 -10.72 -2.68 10.28
CA GLY A 149 -10.22 -1.44 10.83
C GLY A 149 -8.83 -1.17 10.29
N THR A 150 -8.59 0.05 9.84
CA THR A 150 -7.29 0.52 9.31
C THR A 150 -6.90 1.79 10.06
N LEU A 151 -5.70 1.80 10.62
CA LEU A 151 -5.05 3.01 11.13
C LEU A 151 -3.81 3.29 10.29
N GLU A 152 -3.83 4.42 9.58
CA GLU A 152 -2.70 4.92 8.82
C GLU A 152 -2.07 6.09 9.56
N THR A 153 -0.76 6.00 9.85
CA THR A 153 0.03 7.07 10.44
C THR A 153 0.96 7.62 9.37
N PHE A 154 0.74 8.87 8.94
CA PHE A 154 1.56 9.58 7.97
C PHE A 154 2.57 10.49 8.69
N PHE A 155 3.85 10.34 8.35
CA PHE A 155 4.95 10.97 9.06
C PHE A 155 6.09 11.38 8.12
N GLU A 156 6.96 12.24 8.63
CA GLU A 156 8.12 12.78 7.95
C GLU A 156 9.40 12.51 8.72
N GLU A 157 10.42 12.00 8.04
CA GLU A 157 11.79 11.84 8.52
C GLU A 157 12.69 12.85 7.80
N ARG A 158 13.66 13.45 8.50
CA ARG A 158 14.70 14.28 7.89
C ARG A 158 16.09 13.86 8.38
N ASP A 159 17.00 13.58 7.46
CA ASP A 159 18.41 13.28 7.72
C ASP A 159 19.34 14.27 6.98
N THR A 160 20.52 14.57 7.53
CA THR A 160 21.55 15.35 6.82
C THR A 160 22.66 14.44 6.31
N VAL A 161 22.99 14.55 5.01
CA VAL A 161 24.11 13.85 4.38
C VAL A 161 25.08 14.90 3.82
N ILE A 162 26.39 14.73 4.07
CA ILE A 162 27.42 15.60 3.49
C ILE A 162 27.83 15.02 2.13
N GLU A 163 27.53 15.73 1.05
CA GLU A 163 28.05 15.39 -0.28
C GLU A 163 29.37 16.12 -0.55
N LYS A 164 30.27 15.46 -1.31
CA LYS A 164 31.61 15.95 -1.66
C LYS A 164 31.84 15.83 -3.15
N LYS A 165 32.22 16.93 -3.81
CA LYS A 165 32.55 16.97 -5.25
C LYS A 165 33.84 17.78 -5.50
N PRO A 166 34.57 17.54 -6.59
CA PRO A 166 35.68 18.40 -7.02
C PRO A 166 35.24 19.87 -7.10
N TYR A 167 36.03 20.79 -6.55
CA TYR A 167 35.72 22.22 -6.64
C TYR A 167 36.25 22.81 -7.95
N LEU A 168 35.34 23.06 -8.90
CA LEU A 168 35.67 23.56 -10.24
C LEU A 168 35.94 25.08 -10.29
N GLY A 169 35.87 25.78 -9.15
CA GLY A 169 35.82 27.24 -9.09
C GLY A 169 34.39 27.78 -9.17
N GLY A 170 34.22 29.08 -8.88
CA GLY A 170 32.93 29.77 -8.94
C GLY A 170 32.56 30.50 -7.65
N LYS A 171 31.29 30.89 -7.52
CA LYS A 171 30.71 31.38 -6.26
C LYS A 171 29.97 30.22 -5.60
N ILE A 172 30.28 29.90 -4.35
CA ILE A 172 29.58 28.90 -3.55
C ILE A 172 28.47 29.53 -2.70
N ASP A 173 27.51 28.75 -2.22
CA ASP A 173 26.53 29.18 -1.22
C ASP A 173 26.94 28.78 0.20
N GLY A 174 27.92 29.50 0.76
CA GLY A 174 28.46 29.22 2.09
C GLY A 174 27.98 30.19 3.17
N ALA A 175 28.54 30.02 4.37
CA ALA A 175 28.20 30.79 5.57
C ALA A 175 28.50 32.30 5.45
N ASP A 176 29.20 32.75 4.41
CA ASP A 176 29.41 34.16 4.08
C ASP A 176 28.14 34.86 3.58
N LYS A 177 27.14 34.09 3.11
CA LYS A 177 25.87 34.61 2.60
C LYS A 177 24.71 34.57 3.59
N GLY A 178 24.86 33.83 4.69
CA GLY A 178 23.82 33.68 5.70
C GLY A 178 24.13 32.57 6.68
N GLN A 179 23.34 32.51 7.76
CA GLN A 179 23.39 31.40 8.71
C GLN A 179 22.82 30.14 8.07
N GLN A 180 23.51 29.00 8.22
CA GLN A 180 23.00 27.71 7.76
C GLN A 180 21.67 27.38 8.46
N VAL A 181 20.66 27.03 7.67
CA VAL A 181 19.29 26.73 8.13
C VAL A 181 19.24 25.34 8.80
N GLY A 182 18.49 25.22 9.90
CA GLY A 182 18.27 23.95 10.58
C GLY A 182 17.43 23.00 9.73
N ILE A 183 17.67 21.68 9.83
CA ILE A 183 17.04 20.70 8.95
C ILE A 183 15.50 20.72 9.03
N TRP A 184 14.92 21.02 10.20
CA TRP A 184 13.48 21.13 10.42
C TRP A 184 12.89 22.49 10.04
N ASP A 185 13.73 23.49 9.81
CA ASP A 185 13.35 24.87 9.44
C ASP A 185 13.34 25.08 7.91
N LEU A 186 13.73 24.07 7.13
CA LEU A 186 13.65 24.07 5.68
C LEU A 186 12.20 24.17 5.20
N ASP A 187 11.92 25.13 4.31
CA ASP A 187 10.65 25.26 3.62
C ASP A 187 10.51 24.17 2.55
N LEU A 188 9.61 23.22 2.81
CA LEU A 188 9.35 22.08 1.93
C LEU A 188 7.97 22.14 1.23
N ARG A 189 7.27 23.28 1.27
CA ARG A 189 5.90 23.39 0.77
C ARG A 189 5.74 22.96 -0.69
N ALA A 190 6.73 23.23 -1.54
CA ALA A 190 6.75 22.80 -2.95
C ALA A 190 7.04 21.30 -3.15
N TYR A 191 7.57 20.61 -2.14
CA TYR A 191 7.93 19.20 -2.18
C TYR A 191 6.94 18.30 -1.41
N PHE A 192 6.09 18.88 -0.57
CA PHE A 192 5.12 18.14 0.23
C PHE A 192 4.20 17.29 -0.66
N PRO A 193 4.00 15.99 -0.36
CA PRO A 193 3.14 15.12 -1.14
C PRO A 193 1.66 15.25 -0.77
N GLU A 194 0.80 14.54 -1.50
CA GLU A 194 -0.52 14.17 -1.00
C GLU A 194 -0.40 13.33 0.28
N LEU A 195 -1.40 13.43 1.16
CA LEU A 195 -1.40 12.68 2.43
C LEU A 195 -1.64 11.19 2.18
N PHE A 196 -1.04 10.36 3.03
CA PHE A 196 -1.20 8.90 3.02
C PHE A 196 -0.65 8.17 1.78
N ILE A 197 0.35 8.76 1.10
CA ILE A 197 1.16 8.03 0.12
C ILE A 197 2.03 6.96 0.79
N PRO A 198 2.40 5.86 0.09
CA PRO A 198 3.28 4.83 0.66
C PRO A 198 4.64 5.39 1.09
N ASP A 199 5.34 6.03 0.16
CA ASP A 199 6.63 6.68 0.38
C ASP A 199 6.93 7.76 -0.66
N LYS A 200 7.72 8.77 -0.26
CA LYS A 200 8.38 9.75 -1.14
C LYS A 200 9.67 10.24 -0.48
N GLU A 201 10.78 10.19 -1.21
CA GLU A 201 12.05 10.80 -0.81
C GLU A 201 12.39 12.01 -1.70
N VAL A 202 12.91 13.08 -1.10
CA VAL A 202 13.53 14.20 -1.81
C VAL A 202 14.89 14.54 -1.20
N ARG A 203 15.80 15.05 -2.04
CA ARG A 203 17.14 15.50 -1.65
C ARG A 203 17.28 16.96 -2.04
N ILE A 204 17.55 17.83 -1.07
CA ILE A 204 17.75 19.27 -1.32
C ILE A 204 19.03 19.76 -0.65
N ASN A 205 19.72 20.73 -1.26
CA ASN A 205 20.82 21.42 -0.59
C ASN A 205 20.26 22.26 0.55
N ILE A 206 20.88 22.18 1.73
CA ILE A 206 20.62 23.09 2.84
C ILE A 206 21.23 24.45 2.46
N PRO A 207 20.45 25.56 2.48
CA PRO A 207 20.98 26.88 2.16
C PRO A 207 22.17 27.27 3.03
N HIS A 208 23.13 27.97 2.43
CA HIS A 208 24.35 28.49 3.06
C HIS A 208 25.28 27.41 3.68
N SER A 209 25.11 26.14 3.28
CA SER A 209 25.87 25.00 3.81
C SER A 209 27.08 24.57 2.97
N GLU A 210 27.38 25.29 1.89
CA GLU A 210 28.53 24.97 1.04
C GLU A 210 29.85 25.43 1.67
N ALA A 211 30.89 24.60 1.59
CA ALA A 211 32.23 24.93 2.05
C ALA A 211 33.30 24.34 1.12
N VAL A 212 34.36 25.10 0.85
CA VAL A 212 35.52 24.60 0.11
C VAL A 212 36.60 24.14 1.09
N HIS A 213 36.94 22.86 1.01
CA HIS A 213 38.02 22.26 1.78
C HIS A 213 39.20 21.88 0.88
N LYS A 214 40.40 21.93 1.46
CA LYS A 214 41.62 21.39 0.82
C LYS A 214 41.44 19.89 0.63
N CYS A 215 41.72 19.37 -0.57
CA CYS A 215 41.68 17.93 -0.80
C CYS A 215 42.75 17.25 0.08
N PRO A 216 42.37 16.29 0.94
CA PRO A 216 43.30 15.67 1.89
C PRO A 216 44.38 14.85 1.17
N ASP A 217 43.99 14.13 0.11
CA ASP A 217 44.84 13.13 -0.55
C ASP A 217 46.02 13.76 -1.31
N CYS A 218 45.81 14.93 -1.92
CA CYS A 218 46.86 15.68 -2.62
C CYS A 218 47.35 16.92 -1.85
N LYS A 219 46.81 17.20 -0.65
CA LYS A 219 47.15 18.38 0.17
C LYS A 219 47.16 19.68 -0.64
N SER A 220 46.08 19.95 -1.36
CA SER A 220 45.93 21.09 -2.30
C SER A 220 46.81 21.13 -3.55
N ARG A 221 47.64 20.13 -3.83
CA ARG A 221 48.52 20.13 -5.02
C ARG A 221 47.81 19.81 -6.34
N GLY A 222 46.60 19.25 -6.31
CA GLY A 222 45.93 18.68 -7.49
C GLY A 222 46.54 17.37 -8.00
N GLU A 223 47.80 17.07 -7.64
CA GLU A 223 48.51 15.87 -8.05
C GLU A 223 48.93 14.99 -6.87
N THR A 224 49.03 13.68 -7.10
CA THR A 224 49.56 12.69 -6.16
C THR A 224 50.78 11.98 -6.77
N ALA A 225 51.64 11.40 -5.92
CA ALA A 225 52.79 10.63 -6.39
C ALA A 225 52.33 9.40 -7.19
N CYS A 226 52.95 9.15 -8.34
CA CYS A 226 52.67 7.97 -9.14
C CYS A 226 53.17 6.72 -8.40
N ALA A 227 52.25 5.85 -7.99
CA ALA A 227 52.58 4.60 -7.31
C ALA A 227 53.51 3.69 -8.14
N SER A 228 53.37 3.68 -9.47
CA SER A 228 54.18 2.84 -10.36
C SER A 228 55.66 3.25 -10.42
N CYS A 229 56.02 4.47 -10.06
CA CYS A 229 57.42 4.93 -9.99
C CYS A 229 57.81 5.53 -8.63
N ASN A 230 56.95 5.37 -7.61
CA ASN A 230 57.10 5.94 -6.27
C ASN A 230 57.43 7.45 -6.27
N GLY A 231 56.73 8.23 -7.10
CA GLY A 231 56.93 9.67 -7.18
C GLY A 231 58.21 10.13 -7.91
N LYS A 232 59.06 9.21 -8.39
CA LYS A 232 60.33 9.57 -9.02
C LYS A 232 60.13 10.24 -10.38
N GLU A 233 60.52 11.51 -10.47
CA GLU A 233 60.60 12.26 -11.71
C GLU A 233 61.65 11.65 -12.66
N LYS A 234 61.42 11.75 -13.97
CA LYS A 234 62.27 11.21 -15.04
C LYS A 234 62.56 9.70 -14.92
N GLN A 235 61.84 8.97 -14.06
CA GLN A 235 62.02 7.53 -13.88
C GLN A 235 61.60 6.78 -15.15
N MET A 236 62.61 6.26 -15.85
CA MET A 236 62.44 5.30 -16.93
C MET A 236 62.31 3.90 -16.34
N ILE A 237 61.46 3.07 -16.94
CA ILE A 237 61.32 1.64 -16.64
C ILE A 237 62.04 0.83 -17.71
N GLN A 238 62.66 -0.30 -17.35
CA GLN A 238 63.25 -1.19 -18.35
C GLN A 238 62.17 -1.67 -19.31
N CYS A 239 62.46 -1.64 -20.62
CA CYS A 239 61.51 -2.10 -21.62
C CYS A 239 61.32 -3.62 -21.46
N PRO A 240 60.11 -4.12 -21.17
CA PRO A 240 59.88 -5.53 -20.90
C PRO A 240 60.11 -6.42 -22.13
N ALA A 241 60.11 -5.86 -23.34
CA ALA A 241 60.36 -6.58 -24.60
C ALA A 241 61.85 -6.87 -24.87
N CYS A 242 62.77 -6.13 -24.23
CA CYS A 242 64.22 -6.31 -24.42
C CYS A 242 65.03 -6.29 -23.11
N TYR A 243 64.36 -6.32 -21.96
CA TYR A 243 64.97 -6.34 -20.61
C TYR A 243 66.09 -5.30 -20.41
N GLY A 244 65.91 -4.09 -20.93
CA GLY A 244 66.91 -3.01 -20.85
C GLY A 244 67.97 -2.97 -21.97
N ARG A 245 68.11 -4.00 -22.83
CA ARG A 245 69.15 -4.04 -23.88
C ARG A 245 68.98 -3.06 -25.03
N GLY A 246 67.75 -2.68 -25.36
CA GLY A 246 67.43 -1.94 -26.60
C GLY A 246 67.40 -2.80 -27.87
N LEU A 247 67.91 -4.03 -27.81
CA LEU A 247 67.95 -5.00 -28.90
C LEU A 247 67.16 -6.27 -28.53
N ILE A 248 66.58 -6.94 -29.53
CA ILE A 248 65.94 -8.25 -29.43
C ILE A 248 66.81 -9.24 -30.19
N ALA A 249 67.33 -10.24 -29.47
CA ALA A 249 68.18 -11.30 -30.00
C ALA A 249 67.35 -12.45 -30.58
N HIS A 250 67.72 -12.91 -31.77
CA HIS A 250 67.07 -14.01 -32.49
C HIS A 250 67.86 -15.32 -32.37
N ARG A 251 67.21 -16.44 -32.70
CA ARG A 251 67.81 -17.79 -32.61
C ARG A 251 68.93 -18.04 -33.63
N ASP A 252 68.99 -17.24 -34.68
CA ASP A 252 70.07 -17.26 -35.69
C ASP A 252 71.31 -16.44 -35.28
N GLY A 253 71.29 -15.82 -34.09
CA GLY A 253 72.36 -14.96 -33.59
C GLY A 253 72.31 -13.52 -34.08
N SER A 254 71.28 -13.13 -34.84
CA SER A 254 71.07 -11.73 -35.24
C SER A 254 70.38 -10.91 -34.13
N ASP A 255 70.79 -9.65 -33.97
CA ASP A 255 70.13 -8.68 -33.09
C ASP A 255 69.31 -7.70 -33.94
N THR A 256 68.09 -7.39 -33.50
CA THR A 256 67.23 -6.35 -34.11
C THR A 256 66.90 -5.25 -33.12
N ILE A 257 66.76 -4.02 -33.60
CA ILE A 257 66.38 -2.87 -32.76
C ILE A 257 64.99 -3.12 -32.17
N CYS A 258 64.89 -3.07 -30.84
CA CYS A 258 63.62 -3.22 -30.14
C CYS A 258 62.68 -2.06 -30.50
N LYS A 259 61.70 -2.33 -31.35
CA LYS A 259 60.72 -1.35 -31.83
C LYS A 259 59.91 -0.71 -30.69
N ASN A 260 59.71 -1.42 -29.59
CA ASN A 260 58.89 -0.95 -28.47
C ASN A 260 59.56 0.21 -27.71
N CYS A 261 60.90 0.25 -27.63
CA CYS A 261 61.67 1.33 -27.01
C CYS A 261 62.57 2.10 -27.99
N SER A 262 62.40 1.88 -29.30
CA SER A 262 63.22 2.46 -30.37
C SER A 262 64.74 2.38 -30.11
N GLY A 263 65.21 1.24 -29.60
CA GLY A 263 66.63 1.03 -29.28
C GLY A 263 67.12 1.56 -27.92
N ASN A 264 66.32 2.38 -27.21
CA ASN A 264 66.74 3.05 -25.98
C ASN A 264 66.83 2.14 -24.73
N GLY A 265 66.37 0.89 -24.83
CA GLY A 265 66.34 -0.09 -23.73
C GLY A 265 65.30 0.19 -22.63
N ASN A 266 64.95 1.45 -22.41
CA ASN A 266 64.01 1.89 -21.39
C ASN A 266 62.83 2.67 -21.97
N LEU A 267 61.68 2.60 -21.30
CA LEU A 267 60.45 3.32 -21.61
C LEU A 267 60.13 4.34 -20.52
N PRO A 268 59.38 5.42 -20.81
CA PRO A 268 58.82 6.24 -19.76
C PRO A 268 57.84 5.43 -18.90
N CYS A 269 57.64 5.83 -17.63
CA CYS A 269 56.63 5.22 -16.78
C CYS A 269 55.24 5.35 -17.44
N THR A 270 54.58 4.24 -17.73
CA THR A 270 53.33 4.21 -18.53
C THR A 270 52.15 4.94 -17.87
N ILE A 271 52.19 5.13 -16.55
CA ILE A 271 51.12 5.76 -15.77
C ILE A 271 51.28 7.29 -15.65
N CYS A 272 52.51 7.80 -15.55
CA CYS A 272 52.79 9.24 -15.37
C CYS A 272 53.60 9.87 -16.52
N ASN A 273 53.92 9.11 -17.56
CA ASN A 273 54.85 9.47 -18.63
C ASN A 273 56.16 10.10 -18.10
N SER A 274 56.75 9.46 -17.09
CA SER A 274 57.95 9.91 -16.35
C SER A 274 57.84 11.26 -15.62
N LYS A 275 56.65 11.85 -15.45
CA LYS A 275 56.46 13.07 -14.64
C LYS A 275 56.65 12.84 -13.13
N GLY A 276 56.65 11.61 -12.65
CA GLY A 276 56.66 11.29 -11.22
C GLY A 276 55.29 11.45 -10.54
N THR A 277 54.46 12.40 -10.98
CA THR A 277 53.12 12.68 -10.44
C THR A 277 51.98 12.23 -11.37
N VAL A 278 50.78 12.10 -10.82
CA VAL A 278 49.52 11.86 -11.55
C VAL A 278 48.42 12.79 -11.03
N LYS A 279 47.43 13.08 -11.88
CA LYS A 279 46.22 13.82 -11.50
C LYS A 279 45.54 13.14 -10.30
N CYS A 280 45.31 13.87 -9.21
CA CYS A 280 44.60 13.36 -8.04
C CYS A 280 43.18 12.96 -8.45
N LYS A 281 42.78 11.72 -8.14
CA LYS A 281 41.45 11.21 -8.48
C LYS A 281 40.35 11.91 -7.70
N THR A 282 40.55 12.11 -6.40
CA THR A 282 39.50 12.58 -5.47
C THR A 282 39.03 14.02 -5.74
N CYS A 283 39.95 14.93 -6.09
CA CYS A 283 39.62 16.31 -6.46
C CYS A 283 39.76 16.59 -7.95
N GLU A 284 39.94 15.54 -8.77
CA GLU A 284 40.14 15.64 -10.21
C GLU A 284 41.11 16.77 -10.62
N GLY A 285 42.28 16.86 -9.98
CA GLY A 285 43.29 17.87 -10.32
C GLY A 285 43.06 19.26 -9.72
N HIS A 286 41.89 19.57 -9.17
CA HIS A 286 41.56 20.92 -8.67
C HIS A 286 42.18 21.26 -7.32
N GLY A 287 42.75 20.29 -6.60
CA GLY A 287 43.35 20.49 -5.27
C GLY A 287 42.36 20.75 -4.13
N SER A 288 41.09 21.02 -4.45
CA SER A 288 40.05 21.39 -3.49
C SER A 288 38.76 20.60 -3.74
N LEU A 289 38.00 20.41 -2.68
CA LEU A 289 36.70 19.73 -2.66
C LEU A 289 35.65 20.71 -2.15
N LEU A 290 34.49 20.71 -2.79
CA LEU A 290 33.29 21.39 -2.32
C LEU A 290 32.46 20.38 -1.54
N THR A 291 32.21 20.68 -0.27
CA THR A 291 31.18 20.00 0.55
C THR A 291 29.90 20.81 0.53
N SER A 292 28.76 20.13 0.43
CA SER A 292 27.43 20.71 0.62
C SER A 292 26.64 19.82 1.59
N SER A 293 25.86 20.40 2.50
CA SER A 293 24.97 19.61 3.35
C SER A 293 23.64 19.39 2.62
N ILE A 294 23.25 18.13 2.44
CA ILE A 294 22.02 17.73 1.76
C ILE A 294 21.02 17.27 2.81
N ALA A 295 19.83 17.88 2.85
CA ALA A 295 18.70 17.33 3.57
C ALA A 295 18.04 16.24 2.72
N VAL A 296 17.97 15.04 3.29
CA VAL A 296 17.22 13.90 2.76
C VAL A 296 15.91 13.86 3.54
N VAL A 297 14.80 14.15 2.89
CA VAL A 297 13.48 14.19 3.52
C VAL A 297 12.63 13.06 2.97
N LYS A 298 12.00 12.30 3.87
CA LYS A 298 11.16 11.15 3.53
C LYS A 298 9.79 11.29 4.15
N TRP A 299 8.75 11.24 3.33
CA TRP A 299 7.37 11.07 3.79
C TRP A 299 6.95 9.63 3.61
N LYS A 300 6.26 9.05 4.59
CA LYS A 300 5.86 7.64 4.59
C LYS A 300 4.53 7.45 5.32
N THR A 301 3.82 6.37 4.98
CA THR A 301 2.68 5.87 5.75
C THR A 301 2.96 4.49 6.33
N LEU A 302 2.84 4.37 7.66
CA LEU A 302 2.62 3.09 8.31
C LEU A 302 1.12 2.80 8.30
N SER A 303 0.71 1.60 7.88
CA SER A 303 -0.69 1.16 7.86
C SER A 303 -0.84 -0.11 8.69
N THR A 304 -1.52 -0.02 9.83
CA THR A 304 -1.97 -1.20 10.58
C THR A 304 -3.39 -1.53 10.16
N LYS A 305 -3.64 -2.79 9.79
CA LYS A 305 -4.99 -3.32 9.60
C LYS A 305 -5.33 -4.35 10.68
N LYS A 306 -6.61 -4.44 11.02
CA LYS A 306 -7.21 -5.50 11.85
C LYS A 306 -8.53 -5.94 11.25
N VAL A 307 -8.89 -7.19 11.51
CA VAL A 307 -10.16 -7.81 11.15
C VAL A 307 -10.92 -8.17 12.43
N SER A 308 -12.23 -7.92 12.45
CA SER A 308 -13.16 -8.62 13.33
C SER A 308 -14.16 -9.39 12.47
N ALA A 309 -13.98 -10.70 12.43
CA ALA A 309 -14.82 -11.62 11.67
C ALA A 309 -15.67 -12.45 12.64
N THR A 310 -16.95 -12.61 12.30
CA THR A 310 -17.84 -13.54 13.03
C THR A 310 -17.36 -14.98 12.90
N SER A 311 -17.78 -15.86 13.81
CA SER A 311 -17.50 -17.31 13.76
C SER A 311 -17.90 -17.97 12.42
N GLY A 312 -18.85 -17.37 11.70
CA GLY A 312 -19.23 -17.75 10.34
C GLY A 312 -18.08 -17.62 9.34
N ALA A 313 -17.37 -16.49 9.39
CA ALA A 313 -16.31 -16.08 8.47
C ALA A 313 -14.89 -16.46 8.91
N ALA A 314 -14.69 -16.90 10.16
CA ALA A 314 -13.39 -17.23 10.76
C ALA A 314 -12.53 -18.32 10.07
N SER A 315 -12.99 -18.93 8.97
CA SER A 315 -12.18 -19.86 8.14
C SER A 315 -11.56 -19.21 6.89
N VAL A 316 -11.84 -17.93 6.67
CA VAL A 316 -11.27 -17.10 5.60
C VAL A 316 -10.08 -16.31 6.17
N PRO A 317 -8.91 -16.29 5.51
CA PRO A 317 -7.76 -15.52 5.98
C PRO A 317 -7.97 -14.00 5.94
N ASP A 318 -7.35 -13.28 6.88
CA ASP A 318 -7.42 -11.82 7.00
C ASP A 318 -6.92 -11.09 5.74
N GLU A 319 -5.97 -11.66 5.00
CA GLU A 319 -5.46 -11.11 3.74
C GLU A 319 -6.54 -10.95 2.68
N VAL A 320 -7.54 -11.84 2.66
CA VAL A 320 -8.69 -11.75 1.75
C VAL A 320 -9.54 -10.53 2.11
N PHE A 321 -9.77 -10.31 3.41
CA PHE A 321 -10.53 -9.15 3.90
C PHE A 321 -9.74 -7.84 3.73
N HIS A 322 -8.42 -7.85 3.88
CA HIS A 322 -7.57 -6.68 3.70
C HIS A 322 -7.53 -6.14 2.25
N GLN A 323 -7.88 -6.98 1.26
CA GLN A 323 -7.94 -6.64 -0.17
C GLN A 323 -9.38 -6.34 -0.65
N ALA A 324 -10.39 -6.93 0.00
CA ALA A 324 -11.80 -6.79 -0.38
C ALA A 324 -12.33 -5.36 -0.20
N ARG A 325 -13.31 -4.98 -1.05
CA ARG A 325 -13.98 -3.67 -0.97
C ARG A 325 -15.23 -3.72 -0.11
N GLY A 326 -15.31 -2.80 0.86
CA GLY A 326 -16.42 -2.62 1.79
C GLY A 326 -17.02 -1.22 1.76
N VAL A 327 -17.95 -0.96 2.68
CA VAL A 327 -18.50 0.37 2.98
C VAL A 327 -17.80 0.93 4.21
N GLN A 328 -17.30 2.16 4.15
CA GLN A 328 -16.73 2.85 5.31
C GLN A 328 -17.86 3.25 6.26
N LEU A 329 -17.76 2.81 7.52
CA LEU A 329 -18.64 3.21 8.62
C LEU A 329 -18.12 4.46 9.33
N CYS A 330 -16.79 4.62 9.39
CA CYS A 330 -16.16 5.88 9.76
C CYS A 330 -14.87 6.08 8.97
N ASN A 331 -14.50 7.35 8.78
CA ASN A 331 -13.22 7.78 8.23
C ASN A 331 -12.86 9.09 8.93
N MET A 332 -12.01 9.01 9.95
CA MET A 332 -11.61 10.14 10.78
C MET A 332 -10.15 10.48 10.53
N GLN A 333 -9.83 11.77 10.39
CA GLN A 333 -8.46 12.25 10.27
C GLN A 333 -8.15 13.22 11.41
N ALA A 334 -6.99 13.04 12.05
CA ALA A 334 -6.55 13.88 13.17
C ALA A 334 -5.01 13.95 13.20
N TYR A 335 -4.41 14.75 14.09
CA TYR A 335 -2.97 14.64 14.39
C TYR A 335 -2.65 13.26 15.00
N GLN A 336 -3.50 12.82 15.93
CA GLN A 336 -3.48 11.49 16.52
C GLN A 336 -4.94 11.02 16.64
N CYS A 337 -5.28 9.87 16.07
CA CYS A 337 -6.65 9.36 16.09
C CYS A 337 -6.99 8.69 17.43
N THR A 338 -8.18 9.02 17.94
CA THR A 338 -8.85 8.31 19.04
C THR A 338 -9.80 7.24 18.49
N PRO A 339 -10.32 6.34 19.35
CA PRO A 339 -11.36 5.41 18.94
C PRO A 339 -12.62 6.16 18.48
N ALA A 340 -13.15 5.77 17.33
CA ALA A 340 -14.48 6.17 16.86
C ALA A 340 -15.56 5.66 17.82
N PHE A 341 -16.62 6.45 17.98
CA PHE A 341 -17.81 6.12 18.77
C PHE A 341 -19.00 5.78 17.85
N PHE A 342 -19.63 4.65 18.13
CA PHE A 342 -20.83 4.13 17.49
C PHE A 342 -21.88 3.96 18.58
N ALA A 343 -22.95 4.76 18.55
CA ALA A 343 -23.94 4.81 19.64
C ALA A 343 -24.56 3.43 19.92
N ASP A 344 -24.93 2.73 18.85
CA ASP A 344 -25.71 1.49 18.91
C ASP A 344 -24.85 0.22 18.77
N SER A 345 -23.52 0.31 18.93
CA SER A 345 -22.64 -0.86 18.80
C SER A 345 -21.43 -0.84 19.74
N TYR A 346 -21.58 -1.51 20.88
CA TYR A 346 -20.46 -1.83 21.78
C TYR A 346 -19.34 -2.61 21.07
N HIS A 347 -19.70 -3.54 20.17
CA HIS A 347 -18.72 -4.32 19.40
C HIS A 347 -17.83 -3.40 18.54
N LEU A 348 -18.42 -2.45 17.79
CA LEU A 348 -17.64 -1.51 16.99
C LEU A 348 -16.80 -0.56 17.85
N ASN A 349 -17.30 -0.10 19.00
CA ASN A 349 -16.53 0.73 19.94
C ASN A 349 -15.29 -0.01 20.49
N ASN A 350 -15.44 -1.29 20.85
CA ASN A 350 -14.34 -2.13 21.31
C ASN A 350 -13.35 -2.41 20.16
N PHE A 351 -13.83 -2.78 18.97
CA PHE A 351 -12.99 -3.04 17.81
C PHE A 351 -12.19 -1.79 17.38
N SER A 352 -12.86 -0.65 17.29
CA SER A 352 -12.27 0.68 17.09
C SER A 352 -11.15 0.98 18.10
N SER A 353 -11.37 0.67 19.37
CA SER A 353 -10.35 0.80 20.42
C SER A 353 -9.16 -0.13 20.20
N GLN A 354 -9.40 -1.37 19.76
CA GLN A 354 -8.35 -2.35 19.45
C GLN A 354 -7.51 -1.98 18.22
N VAL A 355 -8.10 -1.31 17.21
CA VAL A 355 -7.40 -0.80 16.03
C VAL A 355 -6.42 0.31 16.43
N ILE A 356 -6.89 1.29 17.21
CA ILE A 356 -6.06 2.36 17.79
C ILE A 356 -4.97 1.82 18.71
N ALA A 357 -5.26 0.78 19.51
CA ALA A 357 -4.28 0.12 20.37
C ALA A 357 -3.17 -0.64 19.59
N SER A 358 -3.40 -0.96 18.32
CA SER A 358 -2.39 -1.57 17.42
C SER A 358 -1.63 -0.56 16.54
N ARG A 359 -1.63 0.72 16.92
CA ARG A 359 -0.80 1.75 16.28
C ARG A 359 0.65 1.30 16.18
N ALA A 360 1.19 1.29 14.96
CA ALA A 360 2.58 0.94 14.71
C ALA A 360 3.54 1.98 15.36
N PRO A 361 4.69 1.55 15.92
CA PRO A 361 5.67 2.49 16.45
C PRO A 361 6.30 3.30 15.31
N VAL A 362 6.25 4.63 15.45
CA VAL A 362 6.90 5.57 14.53
C VAL A 362 8.36 5.77 14.95
N PRO A 363 9.33 5.87 14.01
CA PRO A 363 10.73 6.15 14.34
C PRO A 363 10.91 7.41 15.18
N SER A 364 11.81 7.38 16.17
CA SER A 364 12.01 8.50 17.10
C SER A 364 12.61 9.76 16.48
N SER A 365 13.20 9.65 15.29
CA SER A 365 13.67 10.76 14.45
C SER A 365 12.58 11.39 13.58
N ALA A 366 11.38 10.80 13.51
CA ALA A 366 10.30 11.27 12.67
C ALA A 366 9.36 12.24 13.41
N ARG A 367 8.69 13.11 12.62
CA ARG A 367 7.50 13.85 13.04
C ARG A 367 6.27 13.22 12.43
N VAL A 368 5.32 12.80 13.26
CA VAL A 368 3.95 12.48 12.82
C VAL A 368 3.32 13.76 12.28
N ILE A 369 2.68 13.67 11.10
CA ILE A 369 1.92 14.78 10.51
C ILE A 369 0.45 14.60 10.85
N THR A 370 -0.10 13.42 10.56
CA THR A 370 -1.52 13.11 10.74
C THR A 370 -1.74 11.61 10.72
N GLU A 371 -2.82 11.18 11.36
CA GLU A 371 -3.36 9.83 11.28
C GLU A 371 -4.73 9.82 10.62
N ARG A 372 -5.07 8.70 9.98
CA ARG A 372 -6.39 8.39 9.43
C ARG A 372 -6.87 7.05 9.98
N HIS A 373 -8.01 7.07 10.66
CA HIS A 373 -8.67 5.91 11.24
C HIS A 373 -9.95 5.60 10.48
N ILE A 374 -9.98 4.43 9.82
CA ILE A 374 -11.09 3.95 9.00
C ILE A 374 -11.61 2.66 9.61
N ILE A 375 -12.92 2.59 9.85
CA ILE A 375 -13.64 1.32 10.09
C ILE A 375 -14.53 1.07 8.89
N SER A 376 -14.43 -0.11 8.28
CA SER A 376 -15.26 -0.53 7.14
C SER A 376 -15.98 -1.84 7.46
N VAL A 377 -17.17 -2.02 6.88
CA VAL A 377 -17.89 -3.29 6.84
C VAL A 377 -17.76 -3.95 5.47
N LEU A 378 -17.40 -5.23 5.48
CA LEU A 378 -17.40 -6.12 4.33
C LEU A 378 -18.63 -7.01 4.40
N PRO A 379 -19.53 -6.99 3.40
CA PRO A 379 -20.53 -8.04 3.27
C PRO A 379 -19.81 -9.36 2.98
N VAL A 380 -20.11 -10.40 3.75
CA VAL A 380 -19.54 -11.73 3.56
C VAL A 380 -20.65 -12.75 3.71
N THR A 381 -21.01 -13.45 2.64
CA THR A 381 -22.05 -14.48 2.69
C THR A 381 -21.40 -15.87 2.64
N ARG A 382 -21.63 -16.68 3.69
CA ARG A 382 -21.24 -18.08 3.74
C ARG A 382 -22.35 -18.93 3.11
N VAL A 383 -22.00 -19.70 2.10
CA VAL A 383 -22.91 -20.59 1.38
C VAL A 383 -22.49 -22.03 1.62
N THR A 384 -23.39 -22.86 2.12
CA THR A 384 -23.15 -24.30 2.34
C THR A 384 -23.94 -25.12 1.33
N MET A 385 -23.25 -26.01 0.61
CA MET A 385 -23.83 -26.90 -0.38
C MET A 385 -23.66 -28.37 0.01
N VAL A 386 -24.69 -29.18 -0.22
CA VAL A 386 -24.73 -30.60 0.16
C VAL A 386 -25.14 -31.48 -1.02
N HIS A 387 -24.53 -32.66 -1.11
CA HIS A 387 -24.96 -33.73 -2.00
C HIS A 387 -24.58 -35.10 -1.42
N ARG A 388 -25.59 -35.95 -1.21
CA ARG A 388 -25.46 -37.23 -0.47
C ARG A 388 -24.83 -36.97 0.91
N LYS A 389 -23.81 -37.74 1.32
CA LYS A 389 -23.09 -37.60 2.59
C LYS A 389 -21.88 -36.63 2.53
N ARG A 390 -21.86 -35.70 1.57
CA ARG A 390 -20.77 -34.72 1.41
C ARG A 390 -21.33 -33.30 1.41
N SER A 391 -20.63 -32.41 2.10
CA SER A 391 -20.85 -30.97 2.11
C SER A 391 -19.56 -30.22 1.77
N PHE A 392 -19.69 -28.98 1.34
CA PHE A 392 -18.63 -27.97 1.40
C PHE A 392 -19.27 -26.60 1.59
N SER A 393 -18.48 -25.65 2.08
CA SER A 393 -18.89 -24.26 2.19
C SER A 393 -17.94 -23.37 1.39
N PHE A 394 -18.46 -22.25 0.91
CA PHE A 394 -17.70 -21.20 0.26
C PHE A 394 -18.20 -19.83 0.70
N TYR A 395 -17.41 -18.81 0.41
CA TYR A 395 -17.65 -17.45 0.85
C TYR A 395 -17.71 -16.53 -0.36
N ILE A 396 -18.68 -15.62 -0.35
CA ILE A 396 -18.77 -14.49 -1.28
C ILE A 396 -18.37 -13.26 -0.48
N VAL A 397 -17.26 -12.62 -0.86
CA VAL A 397 -16.58 -11.59 -0.06
C VAL A 397 -16.64 -10.23 -0.76
N GLY A 398 -17.07 -9.21 -0.02
CA GLY A 398 -17.07 -7.81 -0.44
C GLY A 398 -18.06 -7.49 -1.56
N TYR A 399 -18.12 -6.20 -1.92
CA TYR A 399 -18.98 -5.75 -3.02
C TYR A 399 -18.47 -6.17 -4.41
N SER A 400 -17.21 -6.58 -4.53
CA SER A 400 -16.67 -7.27 -5.71
C SER A 400 -17.17 -8.72 -5.85
N ARG A 401 -17.84 -9.27 -4.82
CA ARG A 401 -18.45 -10.62 -4.81
C ARG A 401 -17.42 -11.72 -5.13
N GLU A 402 -16.22 -11.58 -4.58
CA GLU A 402 -15.12 -12.50 -4.81
C GLU A 402 -15.38 -13.82 -4.08
N ILE A 403 -15.21 -14.93 -4.79
CA ILE A 403 -15.44 -16.28 -4.25
C ILE A 403 -14.16 -16.77 -3.56
N PHE A 404 -14.23 -17.04 -2.25
CA PHE A 404 -13.20 -17.77 -1.51
C PHE A 404 -13.67 -19.19 -1.19
N ILE A 405 -12.85 -20.19 -1.53
CA ILE A 405 -13.11 -21.62 -1.32
C ILE A 405 -11.84 -22.28 -0.78
N ARG A 406 -11.87 -22.72 0.48
CA ARG A 406 -10.78 -23.49 1.07
C ARG A 406 -10.73 -24.93 0.54
N ASP A 407 -11.86 -25.64 0.60
CA ASP A 407 -11.95 -27.09 0.35
C ASP A 407 -12.98 -27.46 -0.72
N TYR A 408 -12.59 -27.40 -2.00
CA TYR A 408 -13.49 -27.76 -3.10
C TYR A 408 -13.63 -29.30 -3.26
N PRO A 409 -14.85 -29.87 -3.27
CA PRO A 409 -15.05 -31.32 -3.14
C PRO A 409 -14.81 -32.13 -4.44
N SER A 410 -14.55 -31.48 -5.58
CA SER A 410 -14.32 -32.13 -6.87
C SER A 410 -13.03 -31.62 -7.53
N ARG A 411 -11.89 -31.88 -6.88
CA ARG A 411 -10.55 -31.63 -7.44
C ARG A 411 -10.09 -32.87 -8.22
N PHE A 412 -9.72 -32.70 -9.49
CA PHE A 412 -9.13 -33.75 -10.32
C PHE A 412 -8.12 -33.12 -11.28
N CYS A 413 -6.88 -33.59 -11.26
CA CYS A 413 -5.77 -32.96 -12.01
C CYS A 413 -4.92 -34.05 -12.68
N TRP A 414 -4.86 -34.06 -14.01
CA TRP A 414 -4.16 -35.08 -14.81
C TRP A 414 -2.63 -34.87 -14.88
N GLY A 415 -2.01 -34.24 -13.87
CA GLY A 415 -0.56 -33.98 -13.82
C GLY A 415 -0.01 -32.95 -14.83
N LEU A 416 -0.84 -32.39 -15.71
CA LEU A 416 -0.43 -31.49 -16.81
C LEU A 416 -0.91 -30.03 -16.66
N CYS A 417 -1.47 -29.63 -15.51
CA CYS A 417 -1.87 -28.23 -15.28
C CYS A 417 -0.96 -27.53 -14.26
N CYS A 418 -0.65 -26.25 -14.51
CA CYS A 418 0.23 -25.39 -13.71
C CYS A 418 -0.26 -25.09 -12.27
N CYS A 419 -1.34 -25.71 -11.79
CA CYS A 419 -1.88 -25.48 -10.44
C CYS A 419 -1.03 -26.05 -9.29
N PHE A 420 0.11 -26.68 -9.56
CA PHE A 420 0.98 -27.24 -8.53
C PHE A 420 1.65 -26.18 -7.65
N GLU A 421 1.82 -24.94 -8.14
CA GLU A 421 2.45 -23.84 -7.38
C GLU A 421 1.53 -23.20 -6.32
N TRP A 422 0.21 -23.43 -6.39
CA TRP A 422 -0.79 -22.84 -5.46
C TRP A 422 -1.16 -23.74 -4.27
N LEU A 423 -0.43 -24.83 -4.04
CA LEU A 423 -0.62 -25.75 -2.91
C LEU A 423 0.54 -25.72 -1.90
N GLY A 424 1.36 -24.67 -1.96
CA GLY A 424 2.60 -24.52 -1.18
C GLY A 424 2.72 -23.18 -0.44
N MET A 425 1.67 -22.76 0.29
CA MET A 425 1.71 -21.78 1.38
C MET A 425 0.49 -21.97 2.29
#